data_AF-A0A961H6G9-F1
#
_entry.id   AF-A0A961H6G9-F1
#
_cell.length_a   1.000
_cell.length_b   1.000
_cell.length_c   1.000
_cell.angle_alpha   90.00
_cell.angle_beta   90.00
_cell.angle_gamma   90.00
#
_symmetry.space_group_name_H-M   'P 1'
#
loop_
_entity.id
_entity.type
_entity.pdbx_description
1 polymer ?
#
loop_
_entity_poly.entity_id
_entity_poly.type
_entity_poly.pdbx_seq_one_letter_code
_entity_poly.pdbx_strand_id
1 'polypeptide(L)'
;MPLRKLFQSLPGLLPRLKPCLLMSPLSVAQYLSPDMERVDLVIFDEASQMPVWDSIGAIARGNAVIVVGDSKQLPPPSFFEKAITEDDDIQDGDIGVDEVESILDECEAANLPTMRLLWHYRSQHESLIAFSNAFYYDNRLMTFPSVVSTADGLGVSLRHLEDGLYDRGASRTNQREAEFIVAEIVRRIHAAGDPASGPSLGVVAFSQAQQRRIEDLLDEARRQHPEIEDWFGEAAAEPVFVKNLENVQGDERDVILFSICYGPDAAGKITMAFGPLNRDG
;
A
#
# COMPACT_ATOMS: atom_id res chain seq x y z
N MET A 1 25.47 25.80 4.03
CA MET A 1 24.70 26.54 2.99
C MET A 1 23.39 25.79 2.75
N PRO A 2 22.22 26.45 2.77
CA PRO A 2 20.94 25.79 2.47
C PRO A 2 20.90 25.17 1.07
N LEU A 3 20.24 24.03 0.89
CA LEU A 3 20.22 23.27 -0.37
C LEU A 3 19.71 24.10 -1.56
N ARG A 4 18.66 24.90 -1.36
CA ARG A 4 18.14 25.83 -2.37
C ARG A 4 19.21 26.81 -2.87
N LYS A 5 20.01 27.38 -1.95
CA LYS A 5 21.10 28.30 -2.33
C LYS A 5 22.23 27.58 -3.05
N LEU A 6 22.52 26.34 -2.66
CA LEU A 6 23.50 25.49 -3.35
C LEU A 6 23.08 25.25 -4.81
N PHE A 7 21.82 24.87 -5.04
CA PHE A 7 21.32 24.60 -6.39
C PHE A 7 21.34 25.87 -7.26
N GLN A 8 20.92 27.01 -6.70
CA GLN A 8 21.00 28.30 -7.38
C GLN A 8 22.45 28.71 -7.71
N SER A 9 23.43 28.31 -6.90
CA SER A 9 24.84 28.60 -7.16
C SER A 9 25.49 27.69 -8.21
N LEU A 10 24.83 26.60 -8.61
CA LEU A 10 25.39 25.57 -9.50
C LEU A 10 24.51 25.27 -10.73
N PRO A 11 24.00 26.29 -11.46
CA PRO A 11 23.01 26.07 -12.52
C PRO A 11 23.52 25.14 -13.64
N GLY A 12 24.78 25.28 -14.06
CA GLY A 12 25.36 24.43 -15.11
C GLY A 12 26.11 23.20 -14.59
N LEU A 13 26.46 23.13 -13.30
CA LEU A 13 27.23 22.02 -12.74
C LEU A 13 26.32 20.92 -12.19
N LEU A 14 25.19 21.29 -11.58
CA LEU A 14 24.26 20.33 -10.98
C LEU A 14 23.74 19.32 -12.02
N PRO A 15 23.23 19.72 -13.20
CA PRO A 15 22.76 18.75 -14.20
C PRO A 15 23.90 17.87 -14.77
N ARG A 16 25.15 18.37 -14.77
CA ARG A 16 26.30 17.60 -15.26
C ARG A 16 26.78 16.55 -14.28
N LEU A 17 26.69 16.82 -12.98
CA LEU A 17 27.10 15.88 -11.93
C LEU A 17 25.96 14.93 -11.53
N LYS A 18 24.73 15.42 -11.56
CA LYS A 18 23.51 14.72 -11.16
C LYS A 18 22.42 14.99 -12.22
N PRO A 19 22.50 14.32 -13.38
CA PRO A 19 21.55 14.53 -14.48
C PRO A 19 20.14 14.02 -14.16
N CYS A 20 20.01 13.14 -13.16
CA CYS A 20 18.73 12.66 -12.66
C CYS A 20 18.52 13.14 -11.22
N LEU A 21 17.36 13.76 -10.98
CA LEU A 21 16.94 14.27 -9.69
C LEU A 21 15.69 13.50 -9.25
N LEU A 22 15.78 12.81 -8.11
CA LEU A 22 14.65 12.14 -7.46
C LEU A 22 14.16 13.03 -6.33
N MET A 23 12.94 13.54 -6.46
CA MET A 23 12.38 14.54 -5.55
C MET A 23 10.87 14.34 -5.40
N SER A 24 10.35 14.51 -4.19
CA SER A 24 8.92 14.68 -3.99
C SER A 24 8.43 16.01 -4.61
N PRO A 25 7.14 16.14 -4.94
CA PRO A 25 6.58 17.39 -5.47
C PRO A 25 6.89 18.62 -4.59
N LEU A 26 6.80 18.44 -3.27
CA LEU A 26 7.16 19.48 -2.31
C LEU A 26 8.63 19.88 -2.42
N SER A 27 9.54 18.91 -2.58
CA SER A 27 10.97 19.15 -2.75
C SER A 27 11.26 19.92 -4.05
N VAL A 28 10.56 19.58 -5.13
CA VAL A 28 10.61 20.33 -6.40
C VAL A 28 10.22 21.79 -6.15
N ALA A 29 9.08 22.04 -5.52
CA ALA A 29 8.62 23.40 -5.22
C ALA A 29 9.58 24.18 -4.30
N GLN A 30 10.19 23.50 -3.33
CA GLN A 30 11.05 24.11 -2.33
C GLN A 30 12.46 24.43 -2.84
N TYR A 31 13.07 23.52 -3.61
CA TYR A 31 14.50 23.58 -3.94
C TYR A 31 14.77 24.11 -5.35
N LEU A 32 13.86 23.86 -6.30
CA LEU A 32 14.05 24.24 -7.68
C LEU A 32 13.53 25.66 -7.92
N SER A 33 14.37 26.55 -8.43
CA SER A 33 13.97 27.94 -8.74
C SER A 33 13.09 27.95 -9.99
N PRO A 34 11.97 28.69 -10.07
CA PRO A 34 11.18 28.77 -11.30
C PRO A 34 11.99 29.21 -12.53
N ASP A 35 13.03 30.02 -12.31
CA ASP A 35 13.93 30.53 -13.36
C ASP A 35 15.05 29.55 -13.75
N MET A 36 15.07 28.33 -13.20
CA MET A 36 16.04 27.33 -13.62
C MET A 36 15.77 26.92 -15.06
N GLU A 37 16.83 26.50 -15.75
CA GLU A 37 16.67 25.86 -17.05
C GLU A 37 15.80 24.60 -16.92
N ARG A 38 14.89 24.43 -17.89
CA ARG A 38 13.99 23.28 -17.89
C ARG A 38 14.77 21.99 -18.03
N VAL A 39 14.33 20.95 -17.32
CA VAL A 39 14.82 19.60 -17.55
C VAL A 39 14.21 19.04 -18.83
N ASP A 40 14.93 18.13 -19.47
CA ASP A 40 14.44 17.50 -20.70
C ASP A 40 13.16 16.68 -20.46
N LEU A 41 13.09 16.01 -19.31
CA LEU A 41 12.05 15.05 -18.98
C LEU A 41 11.70 15.07 -17.49
N VAL A 42 10.40 15.09 -17.20
CA VAL A 42 9.84 14.85 -15.86
C VAL A 42 9.15 13.49 -15.89
N ILE A 43 9.44 12.64 -14.91
CA ILE A 43 8.80 11.33 -14.77
C ILE A 43 8.06 11.32 -13.44
N PHE A 44 6.75 11.07 -13.49
CA PHE A 44 5.97 10.71 -12.32
C PHE A 44 5.90 9.20 -12.22
N ASP A 45 6.19 8.70 -11.03
CA ASP A 45 5.93 7.31 -10.64
C ASP A 45 4.82 7.33 -9.60
N GLU A 46 4.02 6.26 -9.51
CA GLU A 46 2.82 6.18 -8.66
C GLU A 46 1.83 7.34 -8.90
N ALA A 47 1.66 7.73 -10.16
CA ALA A 47 0.88 8.91 -10.55
C ALA A 47 -0.61 8.85 -10.19
N SER A 48 -1.18 7.66 -9.99
CA SER A 48 -2.55 7.47 -9.51
C SER A 48 -2.76 7.99 -8.07
N GLN A 49 -1.69 8.13 -7.28
CA GLN A 49 -1.75 8.69 -5.93
C GLN A 49 -1.43 10.19 -5.88
N MET A 50 -1.15 10.82 -7.02
CA MET A 50 -0.65 12.19 -7.08
C MET A 50 -1.77 13.16 -7.49
N PRO A 51 -2.22 14.06 -6.61
CA PRO A 51 -3.18 15.09 -7.00
C PRO A 51 -2.60 16.02 -8.07
N VAL A 52 -3.48 16.53 -8.93
CA VAL A 52 -3.08 17.40 -10.04
C VAL A 52 -2.29 18.62 -9.54
N TRP A 53 -2.74 19.30 -8.48
CA TRP A 53 -2.10 20.52 -7.97
C TRP A 53 -0.67 20.30 -7.48
N ASP A 54 -0.33 19.11 -6.97
CA ASP A 54 1.02 18.78 -6.55
C ASP A 54 1.93 18.53 -7.76
N SER A 55 1.39 17.99 -8.86
CA SER A 55 2.14 17.66 -10.07
C SER A 55 2.48 18.88 -10.96
N ILE A 56 1.60 19.89 -11.04
CA ILE A 56 1.73 21.03 -11.99
C ILE A 56 3.10 21.73 -11.86
N GLY A 57 3.57 21.93 -10.63
CA GLY A 57 4.83 22.62 -10.37
C GLY A 57 6.06 21.89 -10.92
N ALA A 58 6.01 20.56 -10.99
CA ALA A 58 7.05 19.74 -11.61
C ALA A 58 6.90 19.72 -13.13
N ILE A 59 5.69 19.55 -13.65
CA ILE A 59 5.40 19.56 -15.10
C ILE A 59 5.92 20.85 -15.76
N ALA A 60 5.68 22.00 -15.14
CA ALA A 60 6.10 23.31 -15.66
C ALA A 60 7.63 23.46 -15.84
N ARG A 61 8.42 22.60 -15.18
CA ARG A 61 9.89 22.61 -15.21
C ARG A 61 10.47 21.63 -16.23
N GLY A 62 9.63 20.83 -16.89
CA GLY A 62 10.03 19.88 -17.93
C GLY A 62 9.76 20.39 -19.35
N ASN A 63 10.47 19.81 -20.31
CA ASN A 63 10.13 19.90 -21.74
C ASN A 63 9.18 18.78 -22.16
N ALA A 64 9.31 17.59 -21.55
CA ALA A 64 8.44 16.45 -21.73
C ALA A 64 8.05 15.85 -20.36
N VAL A 65 6.95 15.10 -20.35
CA VAL A 65 6.45 14.40 -19.17
C VAL A 65 6.13 12.95 -19.50
N ILE A 66 6.51 12.04 -18.61
CA ILE A 66 6.01 10.65 -18.57
C ILE A 66 5.26 10.49 -17.25
N VAL A 67 4.05 9.94 -17.33
CA VAL A 67 3.19 9.67 -16.19
C VAL A 67 3.07 8.15 -16.08
N VAL A 68 3.58 7.57 -15.00
CA VAL A 68 3.54 6.13 -14.72
C VAL A 68 2.68 5.91 -13.50
N GLY A 69 1.73 5.00 -13.60
CA GLY A 69 0.84 4.62 -12.50
C GLY A 69 -0.18 3.61 -12.98
N ASP A 70 -1.14 3.31 -12.11
CA ASP A 70 -2.18 2.33 -12.35
C ASP A 70 -3.51 2.85 -11.80
N SER A 71 -4.46 3.15 -12.69
CA SER A 71 -5.80 3.65 -12.34
C SER A 71 -6.69 2.58 -11.71
N LYS A 72 -6.20 1.34 -11.56
CA LYS A 72 -6.86 0.25 -10.82
C LYS A 72 -6.30 0.03 -9.42
N GLN A 73 -5.33 0.84 -8.99
CA GLN A 73 -4.80 0.84 -7.63
C GLN A 73 -5.42 1.97 -6.80
N LEU A 74 -4.98 2.11 -5.55
CA LEU A 74 -5.57 3.06 -4.60
C LEU A 74 -5.44 4.52 -5.09
N PRO A 75 -6.50 5.33 -4.93
CA PRO A 75 -6.49 6.76 -5.25
C PRO A 75 -5.69 7.57 -4.19
N PRO A 76 -5.52 8.89 -4.38
CA PRO A 76 -4.75 9.72 -3.46
C PRO A 76 -5.23 9.66 -2.00
N PRO A 77 -4.33 9.75 -0.99
CA PRO A 77 -4.66 9.53 0.43
C PRO A 77 -5.76 10.40 1.02
N SER A 78 -6.01 11.60 0.46
CA SER A 78 -7.11 12.49 0.86
C SER A 78 -8.50 11.84 0.74
N PHE A 79 -8.59 10.76 -0.05
CA PHE A 79 -9.75 9.87 -0.10
C PHE A 79 -10.07 9.22 1.26
N PHE A 80 -9.03 8.81 2.01
CA PHE A 80 -9.17 8.10 3.29
C PHE A 80 -9.35 9.03 4.49
N GLU A 81 -8.72 10.21 4.51
CA GLU A 81 -8.84 11.17 5.63
C GLU A 81 -10.30 11.58 5.90
N LYS A 82 -11.12 11.75 4.85
CA LYS A 82 -12.55 12.04 5.01
C LYS A 82 -13.36 10.82 5.47
N ALA A 83 -12.99 9.61 5.06
CA ALA A 83 -13.67 8.38 5.47
C ALA A 83 -13.51 8.07 6.97
N ILE A 84 -12.36 8.41 7.56
CA ILE A 84 -12.07 8.16 8.98
C ILE A 84 -12.75 9.19 9.89
N THR A 85 -12.87 10.45 9.46
CA THR A 85 -13.53 11.49 10.26
C THR A 85 -15.02 11.17 10.48
N GLU A 86 -15.60 10.34 9.61
CA GLU A 86 -17.01 9.93 9.66
C GLU A 86 -17.21 8.59 10.40
N ASP A 87 -16.14 7.93 10.83
CA ASP A 87 -16.22 6.69 11.61
C ASP A 87 -16.81 6.90 13.02
N ASP A 88 -17.10 8.16 13.37
CA ASP A 88 -17.77 8.59 14.59
C ASP A 88 -19.30 8.74 14.48
N ASP A 89 -19.94 8.77 13.29
CA ASP A 89 -21.41 9.01 13.24
C ASP A 89 -22.19 8.76 11.91
N ILE A 90 -21.79 7.87 10.99
CA ILE A 90 -22.68 7.62 9.80
C ILE A 90 -23.86 6.69 10.13
N GLN A 91 -24.99 7.31 10.49
CA GLN A 91 -26.30 6.89 9.98
C GLN A 91 -26.36 7.20 8.49
N ASP A 92 -26.58 6.17 7.67
CA ASP A 92 -27.18 6.20 6.33
C ASP A 92 -27.19 7.59 5.67
N GLY A 93 -26.04 8.00 5.14
CA GLY A 93 -25.85 9.33 4.56
C GLY A 93 -24.70 9.32 3.57
N ASP A 94 -25.06 9.35 2.30
CA ASP A 94 -24.20 9.61 1.15
C ASP A 94 -23.55 11.01 1.31
N ILE A 95 -22.43 11.06 2.03
CA ILE A 95 -21.57 12.25 2.05
C ILE A 95 -20.62 12.08 0.86
N GLY A 96 -21.02 12.68 -0.26
CA GLY A 96 -20.20 12.77 -1.46
C GLY A 96 -18.84 13.36 -1.11
N VAL A 97 -17.83 12.49 -1.02
CA VAL A 97 -16.44 12.88 -0.97
C VAL A 97 -16.11 13.29 -2.39
N ASP A 98 -15.82 14.58 -2.63
CA ASP A 98 -15.26 15.02 -3.91
C ASP A 98 -14.05 14.13 -4.24
N GLU A 99 -14.19 13.26 -5.25
CA GLU A 99 -13.12 12.41 -5.74
C GLU A 99 -11.94 13.30 -6.13
N VAL A 100 -10.80 13.11 -5.46
CA VAL A 100 -9.59 13.84 -5.84
C VAL A 100 -9.01 13.11 -7.04
N GLU A 101 -9.25 13.68 -8.22
CA GLU A 101 -8.66 13.19 -9.47
C GLU A 101 -7.13 13.25 -9.40
N SER A 102 -6.50 12.15 -9.79
CA SER A 102 -5.05 12.08 -9.90
C SER A 102 -4.59 12.67 -11.23
N ILE A 103 -3.29 13.00 -11.34
CA ILE A 103 -2.71 13.39 -12.63
C ILE A 103 -2.79 12.26 -13.67
N LEU A 104 -2.84 10.99 -13.24
CA LEU A 104 -3.02 9.87 -14.15
C LEU A 104 -4.43 9.89 -14.77
N ASP A 105 -5.47 10.11 -13.94
CA ASP A 105 -6.86 10.13 -14.39
C ASP A 105 -7.09 11.25 -15.41
N GLU A 106 -6.54 12.44 -15.15
CA GLU A 106 -6.58 13.57 -16.08
C GLU A 106 -5.85 13.27 -17.40
N CYS A 107 -4.72 12.56 -17.35
CA CYS A 107 -4.00 12.14 -18.56
C CYS A 107 -4.82 11.13 -19.38
N GLU A 108 -5.52 10.21 -18.72
CA GLU A 108 -6.44 9.25 -19.36
C GLU A 108 -7.66 9.97 -19.96
N ALA A 109 -8.28 10.88 -19.21
CA ALA A 109 -9.43 11.69 -19.65
C ALA A 109 -9.08 12.58 -20.85
N ALA A 110 -7.86 13.12 -20.89
CA ALA A 110 -7.33 13.88 -22.02
C ALA A 110 -6.96 13.03 -23.25
N ASN A 111 -7.13 11.69 -23.19
CA ASN A 111 -6.75 10.75 -24.25
C ASN A 111 -5.29 10.90 -24.69
N LEU A 112 -4.37 11.09 -23.74
CA LEU A 112 -2.95 11.09 -24.05
C LEU A 112 -2.49 9.70 -24.52
N PRO A 113 -1.39 9.61 -25.30
CA PRO A 113 -0.86 8.32 -25.73
C PRO A 113 -0.44 7.44 -24.54
N THR A 114 -1.09 6.29 -24.38
CA THR A 114 -0.86 5.35 -23.27
C THR A 114 -0.18 4.06 -23.75
N MET A 115 0.73 3.53 -22.93
CA MET A 115 1.34 2.22 -23.10
C MET A 115 1.03 1.36 -21.88
N ARG A 116 0.44 0.17 -22.09
CA ARG A 116 0.18 -0.79 -21.00
C ARG A 116 1.34 -1.77 -20.86
N LEU A 117 1.83 -1.93 -19.64
CA LEU A 117 2.80 -2.96 -19.29
C LEU A 117 2.05 -4.26 -18.98
N LEU A 118 2.28 -5.30 -19.79
CA LEU A 118 1.49 -6.54 -19.72
C LEU A 118 2.13 -7.64 -18.87
N TRP A 119 3.41 -7.53 -18.51
CA TRP A 119 4.12 -8.60 -17.82
C TRP A 119 4.01 -8.46 -16.31
N HIS A 120 3.42 -9.46 -15.66
CA HIS A 120 3.38 -9.58 -14.20
C HIS A 120 4.44 -10.58 -13.73
N TYR A 121 5.47 -10.07 -13.07
CA TYR A 121 6.63 -10.86 -12.63
C TYR A 121 6.83 -10.91 -11.12
N ARG A 122 5.94 -10.25 -10.35
CA ARG A 122 6.07 -10.16 -8.88
C ARG A 122 5.56 -11.41 -8.17
N SER A 123 4.42 -11.95 -8.60
CA SER A 123 3.83 -13.11 -7.92
C SER A 123 4.56 -14.40 -8.22
N GLN A 124 5.03 -15.08 -7.18
CA GLN A 124 5.61 -16.43 -7.28
C GLN A 124 4.60 -17.46 -7.81
N HIS A 125 3.31 -17.29 -7.48
CA HIS A 125 2.23 -18.16 -7.92
C HIS A 125 1.15 -17.38 -8.66
N GLU A 126 0.71 -17.86 -9.82
CA GLU A 126 -0.24 -17.17 -10.70
C GLU A 126 -1.60 -16.89 -10.03
N SER A 127 -2.01 -17.73 -9.06
CA SER A 127 -3.25 -17.52 -8.32
C SER A 127 -3.28 -16.22 -7.52
N LEU A 128 -2.12 -15.65 -7.18
CA LEU A 128 -2.02 -14.38 -6.44
C LEU A 128 -2.53 -13.18 -7.26
N ILE A 129 -2.39 -13.24 -8.59
CA ILE A 129 -2.84 -12.18 -9.50
C ILE A 129 -4.09 -12.58 -10.29
N ALA A 130 -4.43 -13.87 -10.34
CA ALA A 130 -5.52 -14.38 -11.17
C ALA A 130 -6.85 -13.66 -10.94
N PHE A 131 -7.22 -13.38 -9.69
CA PHE A 131 -8.41 -12.60 -9.37
C PHE A 131 -8.29 -11.18 -9.95
N SER A 132 -7.25 -10.44 -9.60
CA SER A 132 -7.12 -9.05 -10.05
C SER A 132 -7.01 -8.94 -11.57
N ASN A 133 -6.29 -9.85 -12.23
CA ASN A 133 -6.18 -9.92 -13.69
C ASN A 133 -7.54 -10.08 -14.36
N ALA A 134 -8.40 -10.94 -13.81
CA ALA A 134 -9.73 -11.18 -14.35
C ALA A 134 -10.69 -10.01 -14.15
N PHE A 135 -10.66 -9.36 -12.97
CA PHE A 135 -11.64 -8.33 -12.61
C PHE A 135 -11.23 -6.90 -13.01
N TYR A 136 -9.93 -6.58 -13.02
CA TYR A 136 -9.44 -5.21 -13.24
C TYR A 136 -8.65 -5.03 -14.54
N TYR A 137 -8.06 -6.11 -15.08
CA TYR A 137 -7.13 -6.01 -16.21
C TYR A 137 -7.58 -6.80 -17.45
N ASP A 138 -8.84 -7.24 -17.53
CA ASP A 138 -9.43 -7.98 -18.66
C ASP A 138 -8.64 -9.24 -19.06
N ASN A 139 -7.97 -9.90 -18.11
CA ASN A 139 -7.07 -11.03 -18.34
C ASN A 139 -5.91 -10.72 -19.32
N ARG A 140 -5.48 -9.45 -19.42
CA ARG A 140 -4.39 -9.06 -20.33
C ARG A 140 -2.99 -9.18 -19.71
N LEU A 141 -2.87 -9.33 -18.39
CA LEU A 141 -1.58 -9.53 -17.76
C LEU A 141 -1.06 -10.95 -18.05
N MET A 142 0.17 -11.04 -18.51
CA MET A 142 0.92 -12.27 -18.73
C MET A 142 1.72 -12.62 -17.48
N THR A 143 1.50 -13.82 -16.96
CA THR A 143 2.21 -14.37 -15.80
C THR A 143 3.23 -15.42 -16.24
N PHE A 144 4.20 -15.68 -15.37
CA PHE A 144 5.05 -16.86 -15.50
C PHE A 144 4.38 -18.03 -14.76
N PRO A 145 4.28 -19.22 -15.38
CA PRO A 145 3.68 -20.37 -14.72
C PRO A 145 4.54 -20.79 -13.53
N SER A 146 3.90 -21.04 -12.39
CA SER A 146 4.60 -21.63 -11.24
C SER A 146 5.09 -23.03 -11.58
N VAL A 147 6.30 -23.37 -11.14
CA VAL A 147 6.85 -24.73 -11.26
C VAL A 147 6.04 -25.74 -10.44
N VAL A 148 5.38 -25.28 -9.38
CA VAL A 148 4.54 -26.09 -8.49
C VAL A 148 3.12 -25.56 -8.53
N SER A 149 2.18 -26.39 -8.98
CA SER A 149 0.76 -26.02 -9.11
C SER A 149 0.02 -25.91 -7.77
N THR A 150 0.49 -26.64 -6.75
CA THR A 150 -0.11 -26.68 -5.42
C THR A 150 0.94 -27.12 -4.40
N ALA A 151 1.21 -26.29 -3.38
CA ALA A 151 1.87 -26.69 -2.14
C ALA A 151 1.25 -25.93 -0.97
N ASP A 152 1.34 -26.50 0.23
CA ASP A 152 0.89 -25.81 1.43
C ASP A 152 1.64 -24.48 1.60
N GLY A 153 0.88 -23.38 1.68
CA GLY A 153 1.43 -22.03 1.80
C GLY A 153 1.71 -21.31 0.48
N LEU A 154 1.46 -21.93 -0.68
CA LEU A 154 1.50 -21.26 -1.99
C LEU A 154 0.13 -20.76 -2.41
N GLY A 155 0.09 -19.54 -2.97
CA GLY A 155 -1.12 -18.94 -3.50
C GLY A 155 -2.00 -18.28 -2.43
N VAL A 156 -3.32 -18.32 -2.64
CA VAL A 156 -4.30 -17.64 -1.78
C VAL A 156 -5.07 -18.67 -0.96
N SER A 157 -5.20 -18.45 0.34
CA SER A 157 -5.99 -19.30 1.23
C SER A 157 -6.87 -18.46 2.17
N LEU A 158 -8.12 -18.86 2.34
CA LEU A 158 -9.04 -18.27 3.31
C LEU A 158 -9.04 -19.09 4.61
N ARG A 159 -8.83 -18.43 5.75
CA ARG A 159 -8.95 -19.02 7.09
C ARG A 159 -10.18 -18.44 7.78
N HIS A 160 -11.27 -19.19 7.76
CA HIS A 160 -12.49 -18.82 8.47
C HIS A 160 -12.39 -19.22 9.95
N LEU A 161 -12.61 -18.27 10.86
CA LEU A 161 -12.62 -18.49 12.29
C LEU A 161 -14.06 -18.46 12.78
N GLU A 162 -14.62 -19.62 13.11
CA GLU A 162 -16.03 -19.75 13.52
C GLU A 162 -16.36 -18.95 14.79
N ASP A 163 -15.38 -18.83 15.70
CA ASP A 163 -15.51 -18.08 16.96
C ASP A 163 -15.06 -16.61 16.83
N GLY A 164 -14.84 -16.12 15.60
CA GLY A 164 -14.46 -14.73 15.34
C GLY A 164 -15.62 -13.79 15.61
N LEU A 165 -15.47 -12.91 16.60
CA LEU A 165 -16.48 -11.93 16.98
C LEU A 165 -15.96 -10.52 16.75
N TYR A 166 -16.72 -9.73 15.99
CA TYR A 166 -16.42 -8.32 15.79
C TYR A 166 -17.05 -7.49 16.91
N ASP A 167 -16.22 -6.91 17.76
CA ASP A 167 -16.64 -6.10 18.91
C ASP A 167 -16.96 -4.65 18.48
N ARG A 168 -18.02 -4.49 17.69
CA ARG A 168 -18.42 -3.21 17.10
C ARG A 168 -18.63 -2.09 18.13
N GLY A 169 -19.23 -2.41 19.28
CA GLY A 169 -19.69 -1.42 20.25
C GLY A 169 -18.63 -0.95 21.23
N ALA A 170 -17.44 -1.55 21.22
CA ALA A 170 -16.35 -1.20 22.12
C ALA A 170 -15.02 -1.08 21.38
N SER A 171 -14.27 -2.18 21.27
CA SER A 171 -12.91 -2.11 20.74
C SER A 171 -12.85 -1.90 19.22
N ARG A 172 -13.92 -2.26 18.50
CA ARG A 172 -13.96 -2.29 17.04
C ARG A 172 -12.89 -3.21 16.45
N THR A 173 -12.64 -4.32 17.13
CA THR A 173 -11.64 -5.33 16.78
C THR A 173 -12.26 -6.72 16.72
N ASN A 174 -11.53 -7.65 16.10
CA ASN A 174 -11.76 -9.08 16.23
C ASN A 174 -10.57 -9.71 16.96
N GLN A 175 -10.76 -9.94 18.26
CA GLN A 175 -9.73 -10.47 19.15
C GLN A 175 -9.20 -11.82 18.69
N ARG A 176 -10.10 -12.73 18.30
CA ARG A 176 -9.73 -14.09 17.88
C ARG A 176 -8.93 -14.10 16.60
N GLU A 177 -9.29 -13.22 15.67
CA GLU A 177 -8.55 -13.05 14.43
C GLU A 177 -7.15 -12.49 14.68
N ALA A 178 -7.02 -11.49 15.54
CA ALA A 178 -5.72 -10.92 15.90
C ALA A 178 -4.82 -11.98 16.59
N GLU A 179 -5.36 -12.74 17.54
CA GLU A 179 -4.65 -13.86 18.19
C GLU A 179 -4.18 -14.91 17.17
N PHE A 180 -5.04 -15.28 16.22
CA PHE A 180 -4.71 -16.25 15.18
C PHE A 180 -3.58 -15.76 14.28
N ILE A 181 -3.62 -14.50 13.85
CA ILE A 181 -2.58 -13.90 13.02
C ILE A 181 -1.23 -13.91 13.75
N VAL A 182 -1.19 -13.49 15.01
CA VAL A 182 0.04 -13.51 15.81
C VAL A 182 0.58 -14.92 15.97
N ALA A 183 -0.29 -15.89 16.29
CA ALA A 183 0.11 -17.29 16.39
C ALA A 183 0.69 -17.83 15.07
N GLU A 184 0.09 -17.47 13.93
CA GLU A 184 0.57 -17.88 12.60
C GLU A 184 1.93 -17.26 12.26
N ILE A 185 2.16 -15.99 12.62
CA ILE A 185 3.46 -15.32 12.45
C ILE A 185 4.53 -16.03 13.26
N VAL A 186 4.29 -16.23 14.56
CA VAL A 186 5.24 -16.92 15.46
C VAL A 186 5.54 -18.32 14.93
N ARG A 187 4.52 -19.07 14.52
CA ARG A 187 4.67 -20.41 13.94
C ARG A 187 5.56 -20.39 12.69
N ARG A 188 5.38 -19.42 11.79
CA ARG A 188 6.19 -19.29 10.55
C ARG A 188 7.63 -18.92 10.86
N ILE A 189 7.83 -17.98 11.79
CA ILE A 189 9.16 -17.58 12.26
C ILE A 189 9.92 -18.79 12.83
N HIS A 190 9.30 -19.54 13.74
CA HIS A 190 9.91 -20.73 14.33
C HIS A 190 10.19 -21.83 13.30
N ALA A 191 9.31 -21.99 12.30
CA ALA A 191 9.52 -22.96 11.22
C ALA A 191 10.68 -22.57 10.29
N ALA A 192 10.89 -21.28 10.07
CA ALA A 192 11.98 -20.77 9.23
C ALA A 192 13.33 -20.73 9.96
N GLY A 193 13.33 -20.39 11.25
CA GLY A 193 14.51 -20.41 12.12
C GLY A 193 15.49 -19.24 11.97
N ASP A 194 15.63 -18.65 10.77
CA ASP A 194 16.53 -17.52 10.50
C ASP A 194 15.87 -16.48 9.56
N PRO A 195 15.76 -15.19 9.97
CA PRO A 195 15.21 -14.13 9.12
C PRO A 195 15.92 -13.97 7.77
N ALA A 196 17.21 -14.33 7.67
CA ALA A 196 17.98 -14.18 6.44
C ALA A 196 17.66 -15.23 5.37
N SER A 197 17.03 -16.35 5.77
CA SER A 197 16.71 -17.47 4.87
C SER A 197 15.22 -17.80 4.80
N GLY A 198 14.45 -17.30 5.76
CA GLY A 198 13.01 -17.49 5.80
C GLY A 198 12.24 -16.48 4.94
N PRO A 199 10.96 -16.78 4.65
CA PRO A 199 10.12 -15.88 3.86
C PRO A 199 9.79 -14.63 4.65
N SER A 200 9.84 -13.47 4.00
CA SER A 200 9.43 -12.22 4.64
C SER A 200 7.92 -12.17 4.87
N LEU A 201 7.52 -11.55 5.98
CA LEU A 201 6.14 -11.55 6.46
C LEU A 201 5.59 -10.13 6.57
N GLY A 202 4.33 -9.95 6.21
CA GLY A 202 3.60 -8.69 6.41
C GLY A 202 2.16 -8.95 6.79
N VAL A 203 1.60 -8.06 7.61
CA VAL A 203 0.19 -8.07 7.99
C VAL A 203 -0.49 -6.82 7.46
N VAL A 204 -1.64 -7.01 6.82
CA VAL A 204 -2.47 -5.92 6.33
C VAL A 204 -3.81 -5.97 7.05
N ALA A 205 -4.04 -5.04 7.96
CA ALA A 205 -5.30 -4.90 8.67
C ALA A 205 -6.25 -3.94 7.95
N PHE A 206 -7.54 -4.29 7.90
CA PHE A 206 -8.53 -3.46 7.21
C PHE A 206 -8.99 -2.26 8.06
N SER A 207 -8.62 -2.20 9.35
CA SER A 207 -8.87 -1.05 10.22
C SER A 207 -7.67 -0.73 11.10
N GLN A 208 -7.50 0.54 11.47
CA GLN A 208 -6.44 0.98 12.39
C GLN A 208 -6.64 0.43 13.82
N ALA A 209 -7.89 0.18 14.24
CA ALA A 209 -8.17 -0.46 15.52
C ALA A 209 -7.63 -1.90 15.54
N GLN A 210 -7.87 -2.66 14.47
CA GLN A 210 -7.36 -4.01 14.34
C GLN A 210 -5.84 -4.05 14.18
N GLN A 211 -5.25 -3.12 13.41
CA GLN A 211 -3.80 -2.98 13.28
C GLN A 211 -3.13 -2.86 14.65
N ARG A 212 -3.56 -1.87 15.45
CA ARG A 212 -3.05 -1.64 16.81
C ARG A 212 -3.20 -2.88 17.69
N ARG A 213 -4.32 -3.58 17.56
CA ARG A 213 -4.56 -4.79 18.35
C ARG A 213 -3.59 -5.92 18.00
N ILE A 214 -3.25 -6.07 16.73
CA ILE A 214 -2.26 -7.07 16.27
C ILE A 214 -0.86 -6.67 16.74
N GLU A 215 -0.50 -5.38 16.66
CA GLU A 215 0.77 -4.85 17.17
C GLU A 215 0.94 -5.11 18.67
N ASP A 216 -0.08 -4.81 19.49
CA ASP A 216 -0.06 -5.07 20.94
C ASP A 216 0.19 -6.55 21.27
N LEU A 217 -0.46 -7.46 20.53
CA LEU A 217 -0.30 -8.90 20.72
C LEU A 217 1.05 -9.41 20.23
N LEU A 218 1.61 -8.82 19.16
CA LEU A 218 2.96 -9.13 18.70
C LEU A 218 4.01 -8.67 19.71
N ASP A 219 3.84 -7.50 20.32
CA ASP A 219 4.75 -7.00 21.35
C ASP A 219 4.72 -7.87 22.62
N GLU A 220 3.57 -8.44 22.96
CA GLU A 220 3.49 -9.47 24.00
C GLU A 220 4.19 -10.76 23.58
N ALA A 221 3.95 -11.24 22.35
CA ALA A 221 4.60 -12.45 21.83
C ALA A 221 6.12 -12.31 21.80
N ARG A 222 6.65 -11.16 21.38
CA ARG A 222 8.10 -10.85 21.38
C ARG A 222 8.71 -10.88 22.78
N ARG A 223 7.96 -10.42 23.80
CA ARG A 223 8.40 -10.52 25.20
C ARG A 223 8.40 -11.96 25.73
N GLN A 224 7.47 -12.79 25.28
CA GLN A 224 7.37 -14.21 25.66
C GLN A 224 8.37 -15.09 24.89
N HIS A 225 8.72 -14.69 23.67
CA HIS A 225 9.59 -15.39 22.74
C HIS A 225 10.74 -14.50 22.24
N PRO A 226 11.75 -14.19 23.07
CA PRO A 226 12.83 -13.28 22.66
C PRO A 226 13.58 -13.72 21.40
N GLU A 227 13.53 -15.00 21.04
CA GLU A 227 14.12 -15.55 19.82
C GLU A 227 13.49 -15.03 18.51
N ILE A 228 12.28 -14.45 18.55
CA ILE A 228 11.63 -13.91 17.35
C ILE A 228 12.00 -12.45 17.08
N GLU A 229 12.68 -11.78 18.00
CA GLU A 229 12.97 -10.34 17.96
C GLU A 229 13.78 -9.94 16.71
N ASP A 230 14.67 -10.83 16.26
CA ASP A 230 15.52 -10.63 15.09
C ASP A 230 14.72 -10.47 13.78
N TRP A 231 13.44 -10.87 13.76
CA TRP A 231 12.54 -10.69 12.61
C TRP A 231 11.87 -9.31 12.55
N PHE A 232 11.95 -8.52 13.63
CA PHE A 232 11.31 -7.21 13.74
C PHE A 232 12.32 -6.07 13.79
N GLY A 233 13.59 -6.36 14.08
CA GLY A 233 14.64 -5.35 14.22
C GLY A 233 15.17 -4.81 12.89
N GLU A 234 15.87 -3.66 12.96
CA GLU A 234 16.51 -3.01 11.80
C GLU A 234 17.61 -3.85 11.12
N ALA A 235 18.09 -4.90 11.80
CA ALA A 235 19.08 -5.81 11.24
C ALA A 235 18.47 -6.80 10.22
N ALA A 236 17.15 -7.02 10.28
CA ALA A 236 16.44 -7.78 9.26
C ALA A 236 16.38 -6.96 7.97
N ALA A 237 16.69 -7.59 6.83
CA ALA A 237 16.57 -6.95 5.53
C ALA A 237 15.10 -6.58 5.24
N GLU A 238 14.17 -7.45 5.63
CA GLU A 238 12.72 -7.29 5.43
C GLU A 238 12.00 -7.56 6.76
N PRO A 239 12.00 -6.61 7.71
CA PRO A 239 11.35 -6.82 8.99
C PRO A 239 9.84 -7.05 8.82
N VAL A 240 9.28 -7.83 9.73
CA VAL A 240 7.83 -8.04 9.84
C VAL A 240 7.16 -6.69 10.03
N PHE A 241 6.15 -6.38 9.20
CA PHE A 241 5.33 -5.19 9.39
C PHE A 241 3.88 -5.54 9.69
N VAL A 242 3.21 -4.61 10.37
CA VAL A 242 1.75 -4.55 10.45
C VAL A 242 1.35 -3.16 9.94
N LYS A 243 0.53 -3.12 8.89
CA LYS A 243 0.07 -1.87 8.28
C LYS A 243 -1.42 -1.97 7.98
N ASN A 244 -2.08 -0.83 7.80
CA ASN A 244 -3.43 -0.79 7.27
C ASN A 244 -3.40 -0.67 5.72
N LEU A 245 -4.58 -0.78 5.09
CA LEU A 245 -4.71 -0.66 3.63
C LEU A 245 -4.16 0.66 3.06
N GLU A 246 -4.22 1.75 3.84
CA GLU A 246 -3.75 3.08 3.43
C GLU A 246 -2.23 3.16 3.30
N ASN A 247 -1.51 2.40 4.12
CA ASN A 247 -0.06 2.54 4.28
C ASN A 247 0.75 1.40 3.64
N VAL A 248 0.10 0.39 3.07
CA VAL A 248 0.75 -0.80 2.51
C VAL A 248 1.15 -0.65 1.02
N GLN A 249 0.72 0.42 0.35
CA GLN A 249 1.01 0.55 -1.09
C GLN A 249 2.51 0.62 -1.37
N GLY A 250 2.96 -0.20 -2.33
CA GLY A 250 4.36 -0.34 -2.68
C GLY A 250 5.15 -1.31 -1.79
N ASP A 251 4.60 -1.74 -0.65
CA ASP A 251 5.21 -2.81 0.15
C ASP A 251 4.92 -4.19 -0.45
N GLU A 252 5.89 -5.07 -0.34
CA GLU A 252 5.75 -6.48 -0.71
C GLU A 252 6.41 -7.38 0.32
N ARG A 253 5.91 -8.61 0.42
CA ARG A 253 6.48 -9.68 1.23
C ARG A 253 6.23 -11.01 0.53
N ASP A 254 7.05 -12.00 0.87
CA ASP A 254 6.81 -13.37 0.42
C ASP A 254 5.45 -13.89 0.92
N VAL A 255 5.04 -13.48 2.13
CA VAL A 255 3.76 -13.85 2.73
C VAL A 255 3.07 -12.62 3.31
N ILE A 256 1.84 -12.37 2.83
CA ILE A 256 0.94 -11.37 3.39
C ILE A 256 -0.23 -12.06 4.10
N LEU A 257 -0.46 -11.66 5.35
CA LEU A 257 -1.63 -12.03 6.15
C LEU A 257 -2.62 -10.86 6.16
N PHE A 258 -3.80 -11.07 5.58
CA PHE A 258 -4.87 -10.08 5.63
C PHE A 258 -5.73 -10.28 6.89
N SER A 259 -5.93 -9.22 7.66
CA SER A 259 -6.91 -9.16 8.75
C SER A 259 -8.13 -8.36 8.31
N ILE A 260 -9.24 -9.07 8.05
CA ILE A 260 -10.51 -8.48 7.64
C ILE A 260 -11.20 -7.81 8.82
N CYS A 261 -11.09 -8.36 10.03
CA CYS A 261 -11.72 -7.90 11.28
C CYS A 261 -13.25 -7.96 11.31
N TYR A 262 -13.92 -7.51 10.25
CA TYR A 262 -15.37 -7.42 10.18
C TYR A 262 -16.02 -8.80 10.15
N GLY A 263 -17.08 -8.95 10.92
CA GLY A 263 -17.78 -10.22 11.09
C GLY A 263 -19.05 -10.07 11.92
N PRO A 264 -19.70 -11.19 12.28
CA PRO A 264 -20.82 -11.16 13.20
C PRO A 264 -20.41 -10.61 14.57
N ASP A 265 -21.26 -9.81 15.18
CA ASP A 265 -21.14 -9.44 16.60
C ASP A 265 -21.60 -10.60 17.51
N ALA A 266 -21.52 -10.40 18.83
CA ALA A 266 -21.96 -11.42 19.80
C ALA A 266 -23.46 -11.78 19.71
N ALA A 267 -24.28 -10.95 19.04
CA ALA A 267 -25.68 -11.23 18.76
C ALA A 267 -25.89 -11.89 17.38
N GLY A 268 -24.80 -12.21 16.65
CA GLY A 268 -24.83 -12.82 15.32
C GLY A 268 -25.16 -11.83 14.20
N LYS A 269 -25.19 -10.52 14.48
CA LYS A 269 -25.53 -9.51 13.49
C LYS A 269 -24.30 -9.14 12.67
N ILE A 270 -24.39 -9.33 11.37
CA ILE A 270 -23.40 -8.82 10.41
C ILE A 270 -23.89 -7.47 9.92
N THR A 271 -23.02 -6.46 9.97
CA THR A 271 -23.30 -5.16 9.38
C THR A 271 -22.45 -5.03 8.12
N MET A 272 -23.08 -4.72 6.99
CA MET A 272 -22.41 -4.49 5.71
C MET A 272 -21.80 -3.08 5.67
N ALA A 273 -21.05 -2.71 6.71
CA ALA A 273 -20.38 -1.41 6.86
C ALA A 273 -18.86 -1.67 6.96
N PHE A 274 -18.21 -1.95 5.83
CA PHE A 274 -16.80 -2.36 5.77
C PHE A 274 -15.82 -1.18 5.66
N GLY A 275 -16.21 -0.01 6.19
CA GLY A 275 -15.39 1.20 6.13
C GLY A 275 -15.08 1.62 4.68
N PRO A 276 -13.81 1.92 4.34
CA PRO A 276 -13.42 2.35 2.99
C PRO A 276 -13.75 1.35 1.88
N LEU A 277 -13.88 0.05 2.19
CA LEU A 277 -14.16 -1.00 1.20
C LEU A 277 -15.59 -0.97 0.64
N ASN A 278 -16.49 -0.24 1.28
CA ASN A 278 -17.87 -0.08 0.82
C ASN A 278 -18.05 1.04 -0.20
N ARG A 279 -17.01 1.86 -0.42
CA ARG A 279 -17.07 2.99 -1.35
C ARG A 279 -16.62 2.51 -2.72
N ASP A 280 -17.27 3.01 -3.76
CA ASP A 280 -16.85 2.75 -5.14
C ASP A 280 -15.40 3.24 -5.31
N GLY A 281 -14.63 2.47 -6.07
CA GLY A 281 -13.24 2.76 -6.44
C GLY A 281 -13.04 2.56 -7.94
#